data_AF-A0A8H7LJP0-F1
#
_entry.id   AF-A0A8H7LJP0-F1
#
_cell.length_a   1.000
_cell.length_b   1.000
_cell.length_c   1.000
_cell.angle_alpha   90.00
_cell.angle_beta   90.00
_cell.angle_gamma   90.00
#
_symmetry.space_group_name_H-M   'P 1'
#
loop_
_entity.id
_entity.type
_entity.pdbx_description
1 polymer ?
#
loop_
_entity_poly.entity_id
_entity_poly.type
_entity_poly.pdbx_seq_one_letter_code
_entity_poly.pdbx_strand_id
1 'polypeptide(L)'
;MFRRLGRYGIWDLCIRPLGGGSQVRFKLNVLDTRLVRHGRRFGTSATQSDLVPPLGSKVVVAMSGGVDSSVTAALLKRDRQDLQISAVFMRNWDTRDETGSDVGCEWEKDWEDVKRVCQHIGIPYELKDFSRQYWTRVFTPALDAWANGRTPNPDVFCNREIKFGALFESIIPPNDENTWLATGHYARITYYHGRPRLMRSDDPNKDQTYYLSSVRESKLKRTLFPLSDLTKPLIRALAQEMRLPTAERGESMGLCFVAEYIPPSSGPILLYHSMKQVGEHKGLHTLTVGQNARIPGQPKKLFVAKKTAEAILVVDDVNHPALMCQSVTLADWKWISQDQDEVMELDGMLSRFRPF
;
A
#
# COMPACT_ATOMS: atom_id res chain seq x y z
N MET A 1 -14.23 44.96 -6.95
CA MET A 1 -14.66 45.19 -8.35
C MET A 1 -13.69 44.43 -9.24
N PHE A 2 -14.16 43.49 -10.07
CA PHE A 2 -13.29 42.69 -10.95
C PHE A 2 -13.11 43.41 -12.28
N ARG A 3 -11.85 43.58 -12.73
CA ARG A 3 -11.55 44.12 -14.06
C ARG A 3 -10.66 43.13 -14.81
N ARG A 4 -11.07 42.76 -16.02
CA ARG A 4 -10.36 41.81 -16.89
C ARG A 4 -9.22 42.52 -17.62
N LEU A 5 -7.99 42.06 -17.45
CA LEU A 5 -6.82 42.58 -18.17
C LEU A 5 -6.32 41.53 -19.17
N GLY A 6 -6.63 41.76 -20.45
CA GLY A 6 -6.07 40.99 -21.57
C GLY A 6 -6.70 39.60 -21.83
N ARG A 7 -6.21 38.96 -22.91
CA ARG A 7 -6.80 37.75 -23.51
C ARG A 7 -6.53 36.44 -22.75
N TYR A 8 -5.71 36.43 -21.70
CA TYR A 8 -5.32 35.21 -20.96
C TYR A 8 -5.92 35.07 -19.54
N GLY A 9 -7.10 35.64 -19.30
CA GLY A 9 -7.88 35.32 -18.09
C GLY A 9 -7.30 35.82 -16.76
N ILE A 10 -6.52 36.91 -16.78
CA ILE A 10 -6.00 37.56 -15.57
C ILE A 10 -7.12 38.44 -14.97
N TRP A 11 -7.51 38.16 -13.73
CA TRP A 11 -8.50 38.91 -12.98
C TRP A 11 -7.82 39.67 -11.84
N ASP A 12 -7.92 41.00 -11.85
CA ASP A 12 -7.52 41.82 -10.70
C ASP A 12 -8.71 41.92 -9.73
N LEU A 13 -8.55 41.38 -8.52
CA LEU A 13 -9.50 41.56 -7.43
C LEU A 13 -9.03 42.74 -6.56
N CYS A 14 -9.70 43.88 -6.71
CA CYS A 14 -9.46 45.04 -5.85
C CYS A 14 -10.48 45.02 -4.69
N ILE A 15 -10.00 44.75 -3.47
CA ILE A 15 -10.76 44.91 -2.22
C ILE A 15 -10.27 46.20 -1.54
N ARG A 16 -11.19 47.13 -1.30
CA ARG A 16 -10.92 48.32 -0.47
C ARG A 16 -11.36 48.01 0.96
N PRO A 17 -10.50 48.13 1.97
CA PRO A 17 -10.94 48.09 3.36
C PRO A 17 -11.73 49.36 3.67
N LEU A 18 -12.84 49.22 4.39
CA LEU A 18 -13.53 50.35 5.02
C LEU A 18 -12.70 50.80 6.21
N GLY A 19 -11.79 51.75 5.99
CA GLY A 19 -10.94 52.33 7.04
C GLY A 19 -9.50 52.53 6.61
N GLY A 20 -9.24 53.57 5.81
CA GLY A 20 -8.00 54.37 5.78
C GLY A 20 -6.62 53.71 5.66
N GLY A 21 -6.49 52.40 5.42
CA GLY A 21 -5.22 51.70 5.34
C GLY A 21 -4.73 51.41 3.92
N SER A 22 -3.41 51.29 3.76
CA SER A 22 -2.68 51.05 2.52
C SER A 22 -3.26 49.91 1.67
N GLN A 23 -3.31 50.12 0.34
CA GLN A 23 -3.83 49.18 -0.65
C GLN A 23 -3.05 47.85 -0.64
N VAL A 24 -3.69 46.74 -0.26
CA VAL A 24 -3.10 45.40 -0.37
C VAL A 24 -3.54 44.76 -1.68
N ARG A 25 -2.60 44.49 -2.59
CA ARG A 25 -2.84 43.76 -3.84
C ARG A 25 -2.53 42.28 -3.62
N PHE A 26 -3.54 41.42 -3.75
CA PHE A 26 -3.35 39.97 -3.82
C PHE A 26 -3.30 39.54 -5.29
N LYS A 27 -2.17 38.97 -5.72
CA LYS A 27 -2.13 38.19 -6.97
C LYS A 27 -2.61 36.78 -6.66
N LEU A 28 -3.86 36.48 -6.97
CA LEU A 28 -4.34 35.10 -7.05
C LEU A 28 -3.86 34.50 -8.37
N ASN A 29 -2.84 33.64 -8.34
CA ASN A 29 -2.54 32.73 -9.44
C ASN A 29 -3.51 31.54 -9.36
N VAL A 30 -4.70 31.71 -9.91
CA VAL A 30 -5.57 30.59 -10.24
C VAL A 30 -5.09 30.06 -11.59
N LEU A 31 -4.62 28.82 -11.62
CA LEU A 31 -4.01 28.10 -12.75
C LEU A 31 -2.55 28.48 -13.06
N ASP A 32 -1.62 27.99 -12.22
CA ASP A 32 -0.29 27.68 -12.73
C ASP A 32 -0.31 26.31 -13.43
N THR A 33 -0.78 26.31 -14.66
CA THR A 33 -0.69 25.19 -15.61
C THR A 33 0.74 24.96 -16.12
N ARG A 34 1.77 25.56 -15.51
CA ARG A 34 3.17 25.36 -15.91
C ARG A 34 3.87 24.18 -15.22
N LEU A 35 3.31 23.61 -14.14
CA LEU A 35 3.81 22.33 -13.59
C LEU A 35 3.58 21.14 -14.53
N VAL A 36 2.68 21.27 -15.52
CA VAL A 36 2.40 20.25 -16.55
C VAL A 36 3.26 20.45 -17.82
N ARG A 37 4.07 21.52 -17.90
CA ARG A 37 4.90 21.83 -19.09
C ARG A 37 6.38 21.47 -18.99
N HIS A 38 6.86 20.95 -17.87
CA HIS A 38 8.13 20.21 -17.87
C HIS A 38 7.83 18.75 -18.16
N GLY A 39 7.96 18.38 -19.44
CA GLY A 39 7.83 17.01 -19.92
C GLY A 39 8.86 16.09 -19.29
N ARG A 40 8.55 15.54 -18.13
CA ARG A 40 9.04 14.21 -17.75
C ARG A 40 8.04 13.22 -18.31
N ARG A 41 8.30 12.76 -19.54
CA ARG A 41 7.78 11.45 -19.95
C ARG A 41 8.26 10.45 -18.89
N PHE A 42 7.44 9.45 -18.59
CA PHE A 42 7.87 8.30 -17.79
C PHE A 42 9.22 7.79 -18.33
N GLY A 43 10.32 8.05 -17.60
CA GLY A 43 11.66 7.56 -17.95
C GLY A 43 12.57 8.39 -18.87
N THR A 44 12.42 9.72 -19.04
CA THR A 44 13.37 10.50 -19.89
C THR A 44 14.48 11.27 -19.15
N SER A 45 14.68 11.07 -17.84
CA SER A 45 15.89 11.56 -17.17
C SER A 45 16.97 10.48 -17.20
N ALA A 46 17.77 10.44 -18.27
CA ALA A 46 18.95 9.60 -18.37
C ALA A 46 20.06 10.13 -17.43
N THR A 47 19.92 9.87 -16.14
CA THR A 47 20.99 10.03 -15.14
C THR A 47 21.14 8.70 -14.40
N GLN A 48 21.66 7.66 -15.08
CA GLN A 48 22.26 6.45 -14.51
C GLN A 48 21.47 5.61 -13.45
N SER A 49 20.25 6.00 -13.04
CA SER A 49 19.63 5.54 -11.79
C SER A 49 18.30 4.78 -11.93
N ASP A 50 17.69 4.74 -13.11
CA ASP A 50 16.37 4.12 -13.31
C ASP A 50 16.45 3.11 -14.46
N LEU A 51 16.20 1.82 -14.18
CA LEU A 51 16.16 0.79 -15.21
C LEU A 51 14.84 0.92 -15.95
N VAL A 52 14.93 1.45 -17.17
CA VAL A 52 13.80 1.60 -18.08
C VAL A 52 13.62 0.30 -18.85
N PRO A 53 12.41 -0.29 -18.92
CA PRO A 53 12.16 -1.46 -19.75
C PRO A 53 12.61 -1.20 -21.19
N PRO A 54 13.36 -2.12 -21.82
CA PRO A 54 13.76 -2.03 -23.22
C PRO A 54 12.57 -1.78 -24.17
N LEU A 55 12.88 -1.22 -25.33
CA LEU A 55 11.90 -1.04 -26.41
C LEU A 55 11.22 -2.38 -26.75
N GLY A 56 9.89 -2.38 -26.83
CA GLY A 56 9.12 -3.59 -27.13
C GLY A 56 8.97 -4.56 -25.97
N SER A 57 9.43 -4.22 -24.75
CA SER A 57 9.14 -5.00 -23.55
C SER A 57 7.66 -5.12 -23.26
N LYS A 58 7.27 -6.25 -22.67
CA LYS A 58 5.92 -6.50 -22.19
C LYS A 58 5.81 -6.01 -20.76
N VAL A 59 4.85 -5.13 -20.48
CA VAL A 59 4.57 -4.67 -19.12
C VAL A 59 3.17 -5.12 -18.74
N VAL A 60 3.11 -6.02 -17.77
CA VAL A 60 1.86 -6.52 -17.21
C VAL A 60 1.53 -5.69 -15.96
N VAL A 61 0.41 -4.97 -15.98
CA VAL A 61 -0.05 -4.16 -14.86
C VAL A 61 -0.94 -5.02 -13.94
N ALA A 62 -0.52 -5.23 -12.70
CA ALA A 62 -1.37 -5.85 -11.69
C ALA A 62 -2.46 -4.87 -11.25
N MET A 63 -3.69 -5.10 -11.70
CA MET A 63 -4.84 -4.26 -11.43
C MET A 63 -5.73 -4.87 -10.34
N SER A 64 -6.14 -4.06 -9.37
CA SER A 64 -7.01 -4.47 -8.26
C SER A 64 -8.46 -3.99 -8.40
N GLY A 65 -8.79 -3.29 -9.49
CA GLY A 65 -10.05 -2.56 -9.63
C GLY A 65 -10.06 -1.19 -8.93
N GLY A 66 -9.01 -0.86 -8.16
CA GLY A 66 -8.85 0.44 -7.51
C GLY A 66 -8.25 1.52 -8.42
N VAL A 67 -8.51 2.78 -8.07
CA VAL A 67 -8.08 3.99 -8.81
C VAL A 67 -6.57 4.04 -9.06
N ASP A 68 -5.75 3.61 -8.09
CA ASP A 68 -4.28 3.67 -8.18
C ASP A 68 -3.78 2.80 -9.35
N SER A 69 -4.23 1.55 -9.41
CA SER A 69 -3.86 0.63 -10.48
C SER A 69 -4.41 1.04 -11.84
N SER A 70 -5.58 1.70 -11.87
CA SER A 70 -6.16 2.26 -13.10
C SER A 70 -5.33 3.40 -13.65
N VAL A 71 -4.88 4.32 -12.78
CA VAL A 71 -4.00 5.43 -13.17
C VAL A 71 -2.64 4.90 -13.62
N THR A 72 -2.08 3.89 -12.92
CA THR A 72 -0.85 3.21 -13.36
C THR A 72 -0.97 2.70 -14.80
N ALA A 73 -2.02 1.95 -15.12
CA ALA A 73 -2.23 1.41 -16.46
C ALA A 73 -2.40 2.52 -17.50
N ALA A 74 -3.20 3.55 -17.18
CA ALA A 74 -3.46 4.67 -18.07
C ALA A 74 -2.20 5.51 -18.35
N LEU A 75 -1.39 5.80 -17.32
CA LEU A 75 -0.11 6.51 -17.46
C LEU A 75 0.87 5.73 -18.35
N LEU A 76 1.03 4.43 -18.10
CA LEU A 76 1.89 3.58 -18.93
C LEU A 76 1.42 3.55 -20.38
N LYS A 77 0.12 3.36 -20.63
CA LYS A 77 -0.45 3.36 -21.98
C LYS A 77 -0.25 4.70 -22.69
N ARG A 78 -0.42 5.82 -21.99
CA ARG A 78 -0.28 7.18 -22.54
C ARG A 78 1.18 7.54 -22.82
N ASP A 79 2.07 7.26 -21.87
CA ASP A 79 3.44 7.80 -21.86
C ASP A 79 4.47 6.85 -22.46
N ARG A 80 4.17 5.55 -22.59
CA ARG A 80 5.08 4.49 -23.06
C ARG A 80 4.51 3.71 -24.25
N GLN A 81 4.32 4.41 -25.35
CA GLN A 81 3.87 3.82 -26.63
C GLN A 81 4.86 2.82 -27.23
N ASP A 82 6.10 2.83 -26.73
CA ASP A 82 7.19 1.92 -27.07
C ASP A 82 7.07 0.54 -26.39
N LEU A 83 6.11 0.35 -25.48
CA LEU A 83 5.93 -0.87 -24.69
C LEU A 83 4.60 -1.57 -25.02
N GLN A 84 4.57 -2.88 -24.79
CA GLN A 84 3.36 -3.69 -24.90
C GLN A 84 2.69 -3.77 -23.52
N ILE A 85 1.67 -2.95 -23.30
CA ILE A 85 0.96 -2.88 -22.01
C ILE A 85 -0.22 -3.86 -21.99
N SER A 86 -0.30 -4.70 -20.97
CA SER A 86 -1.46 -5.54 -20.64
C SER A 86 -1.80 -5.44 -19.16
N ALA A 87 -2.97 -5.93 -18.77
CA ALA A 87 -3.40 -5.97 -17.38
C ALA A 87 -3.65 -7.41 -16.89
N VAL A 88 -3.41 -7.64 -15.61
CA VAL A 88 -3.76 -8.87 -14.91
C VAL A 88 -4.53 -8.54 -13.63
N PHE A 89 -5.68 -9.17 -13.46
CA PHE A 89 -6.41 -9.17 -12.20
C PHE A 89 -6.17 -10.48 -11.46
N MET A 90 -5.89 -10.41 -10.17
CA MET A 90 -5.68 -11.58 -9.32
C MET A 90 -6.95 -11.87 -8.53
N ARG A 91 -7.54 -13.04 -8.73
CA ARG A 91 -8.51 -13.59 -7.77
C ARG A 91 -7.75 -14.31 -6.68
N ASN A 92 -7.72 -13.76 -5.47
CA ASN A 92 -7.00 -14.34 -4.34
C ASN A 92 -7.92 -14.97 -3.29
N TRP A 93 -9.22 -14.71 -3.39
CA TRP A 93 -10.23 -15.21 -2.46
C TRP A 93 -11.56 -15.31 -3.19
N ASP A 94 -12.32 -16.37 -2.95
CA ASP A 94 -13.69 -16.52 -3.43
C ASP A 94 -14.57 -16.90 -2.23
N THR A 95 -15.47 -16.01 -1.83
CA THR A 95 -16.39 -16.23 -0.70
C THR A 95 -17.37 -17.39 -0.96
N ARG A 96 -17.50 -17.81 -2.22
CA ARG A 96 -18.30 -18.99 -2.60
C ARG A 96 -17.63 -20.29 -2.17
N ASP A 97 -16.31 -20.32 -2.15
CA ASP A 97 -15.56 -21.49 -1.68
C ASP A 97 -15.81 -21.74 -0.18
N GLU A 98 -16.30 -20.73 0.54
CA GLU A 98 -16.61 -20.78 1.97
C GLU A 98 -18.11 -21.00 2.24
N THR A 99 -18.96 -20.22 1.56
CA THR A 99 -20.40 -20.12 1.89
C THR A 99 -21.30 -20.88 0.92
N GLY A 100 -20.79 -21.33 -0.23
CA GLY A 100 -21.60 -21.88 -1.32
C GLY A 100 -22.60 -20.88 -1.92
N SER A 101 -22.45 -19.58 -1.64
CA SER A 101 -23.37 -18.53 -2.09
C SER A 101 -22.66 -17.37 -2.78
N ASP A 102 -23.26 -16.81 -3.83
CA ASP A 102 -22.74 -15.63 -4.54
C ASP A 102 -22.87 -14.33 -3.72
N VAL A 103 -23.52 -14.37 -2.55
CA VAL A 103 -23.76 -13.19 -1.70
C VAL A 103 -22.45 -12.77 -1.03
N GLY A 104 -21.94 -11.58 -1.38
CA GLY A 104 -20.68 -11.05 -0.80
C GLY A 104 -19.43 -11.24 -1.67
N CYS A 105 -19.59 -11.71 -2.91
CA CYS A 105 -18.49 -11.86 -3.86
C CYS A 105 -17.95 -10.48 -4.34
N GLU A 106 -17.03 -9.88 -3.57
CA GLU A 106 -16.47 -8.55 -3.87
C GLU A 106 -15.54 -8.55 -5.08
N TRP A 107 -14.84 -9.66 -5.34
CA TRP A 107 -13.85 -9.72 -6.41
C TRP A 107 -14.47 -9.59 -7.81
N GLU A 108 -15.72 -10.02 -8.01
CA GLU A 108 -16.40 -9.91 -9.31
C GLU A 108 -16.66 -8.45 -9.70
N LYS A 109 -16.99 -7.60 -8.71
CA LYS A 109 -17.13 -6.14 -8.93
C LYS A 109 -15.79 -5.52 -9.28
N ASP A 110 -14.73 -5.92 -8.59
CA ASP A 110 -13.38 -5.43 -8.84
C ASP A 110 -12.88 -5.87 -10.22
N TRP A 111 -13.23 -7.08 -10.62
CA TRP A 111 -12.95 -7.59 -11.95
C TRP A 111 -13.70 -6.80 -13.02
N GLU A 112 -14.99 -6.50 -12.82
CA GLU A 112 -15.75 -5.65 -13.73
C GLU A 112 -15.12 -4.26 -13.87
N ASP A 113 -14.66 -3.65 -12.78
CA ASP A 113 -13.96 -2.37 -12.80
C ASP A 113 -12.66 -2.43 -13.62
N VAL A 114 -11.89 -3.51 -13.47
CA VAL A 114 -10.69 -3.73 -14.30
C VAL A 114 -11.06 -3.84 -15.78
N LYS A 115 -12.09 -4.62 -16.13
CA LYS A 115 -12.54 -4.75 -17.52
C LYS A 115 -12.94 -3.40 -18.11
N ARG A 116 -13.77 -2.62 -17.39
CA ARG A 116 -14.22 -1.28 -17.81
C ARG A 116 -13.03 -0.34 -18.03
N VAL A 117 -12.06 -0.31 -17.10
CA VAL A 117 -10.87 0.53 -17.25
C VAL A 117 -10.03 0.09 -18.45
N CYS A 118 -9.77 -1.21 -18.60
CA CYS A 118 -8.92 -1.71 -19.68
C CYS A 118 -9.55 -1.49 -21.07
N GLN A 119 -10.86 -1.64 -21.19
CA GLN A 119 -11.62 -1.31 -22.39
C GLN A 119 -11.56 0.20 -22.69
N HIS A 120 -11.70 1.05 -21.67
CA HIS A 120 -11.61 2.51 -21.80
C HIS A 120 -10.25 2.99 -22.31
N ILE A 121 -9.14 2.39 -21.84
CA ILE A 121 -7.78 2.78 -22.26
C ILE A 121 -7.22 1.96 -23.44
N GLY A 122 -7.92 0.90 -23.86
CA GLY A 122 -7.53 0.05 -24.98
C GLY A 122 -6.29 -0.81 -24.71
N ILE A 123 -6.31 -1.60 -23.62
CA ILE A 123 -5.30 -2.63 -23.33
C ILE A 123 -5.94 -4.01 -23.09
N PRO A 124 -5.25 -5.11 -23.48
CA PRO A 124 -5.71 -6.46 -23.16
C PRO A 124 -5.63 -6.74 -21.66
N TYR A 125 -6.50 -7.60 -21.17
CA TYR A 125 -6.60 -7.96 -19.76
C TYR A 125 -6.88 -9.45 -19.57
N GLU A 126 -6.36 -10.02 -18.48
CA GLU A 126 -6.61 -11.40 -18.08
C GLU A 126 -6.91 -11.51 -16.58
N LEU A 127 -7.63 -12.56 -16.19
CA LEU A 127 -7.85 -12.94 -14.80
C LEU A 127 -6.97 -14.17 -14.49
N LYS A 128 -6.25 -14.13 -13.37
CA LYS A 128 -5.53 -15.28 -12.84
C LYS A 128 -6.01 -15.59 -11.43
N ASP A 129 -6.26 -16.88 -11.19
CA ASP A 129 -6.65 -17.37 -9.88
C ASP A 129 -5.43 -17.81 -9.07
N PHE A 130 -5.28 -17.21 -7.89
CA PHE A 130 -4.27 -17.54 -6.89
C PHE A 130 -4.89 -17.85 -5.53
N SER A 131 -6.18 -18.17 -5.46
CA SER A 131 -6.90 -18.52 -4.23
C SER A 131 -6.18 -19.59 -3.41
N ARG A 132 -5.75 -20.68 -4.07
CA ARG A 132 -5.00 -21.77 -3.43
C ARG A 132 -3.66 -21.31 -2.86
N GLN A 133 -2.91 -20.51 -3.62
CA GLN A 133 -1.61 -19.98 -3.20
C GLN A 133 -1.80 -18.99 -2.04
N TYR A 134 -2.82 -18.15 -2.09
CA TYR A 134 -3.15 -17.20 -1.03
C TYR A 134 -3.53 -17.94 0.25
N TRP A 135 -4.42 -18.94 0.15
CA TRP A 135 -4.81 -19.77 1.30
C TRP A 135 -3.58 -20.38 1.98
N THR A 136 -2.75 -21.08 1.20
CA THR A 136 -1.62 -21.86 1.74
C THR A 136 -0.43 -21.01 2.20
N ARG A 137 -0.13 -19.90 1.49
CA ARG A 137 1.11 -19.12 1.73
C ARG A 137 0.89 -17.84 2.53
N VAL A 138 -0.35 -17.35 2.62
CA VAL A 138 -0.69 -16.11 3.33
C VAL A 138 -1.65 -16.39 4.47
N PHE A 139 -2.79 -17.02 4.17
CA PHE A 139 -3.87 -17.16 5.14
C PHE A 139 -3.55 -18.18 6.24
N THR A 140 -3.17 -19.42 5.89
CA THR A 140 -2.81 -20.46 6.87
C THR A 140 -1.70 -20.01 7.83
N PRO A 141 -0.57 -19.43 7.38
CA PRO A 141 0.45 -18.90 8.30
C PRO A 141 -0.07 -17.77 9.19
N ALA A 142 -1.01 -16.96 8.71
CA ALA A 142 -1.63 -15.91 9.51
C ALA A 142 -2.57 -16.52 10.58
N LEU A 143 -3.36 -17.53 10.23
CA LEU A 143 -4.18 -18.30 11.19
C LEU A 143 -3.31 -18.90 12.30
N ASP A 144 -2.20 -19.54 11.95
CA ASP A 144 -1.26 -20.10 12.94
C ASP A 144 -0.71 -19.00 13.86
N ALA A 145 -0.33 -17.85 13.30
CA ALA A 145 0.15 -16.72 14.10
C ALA A 145 -0.93 -16.18 15.05
N TRP A 146 -2.16 -15.96 14.57
CA TRP A 146 -3.27 -15.50 15.39
C TRP A 146 -3.68 -16.51 16.46
N ALA A 147 -3.72 -17.81 16.13
CA ALA A 147 -4.00 -18.89 17.08
C ALA A 147 -2.99 -18.92 18.23
N ASN A 148 -1.72 -18.58 17.94
CA ASN A 148 -0.65 -18.43 18.93
C ASN A 148 -0.58 -17.03 19.56
N GLY A 149 -1.65 -16.24 19.44
CA GLY A 149 -1.76 -14.91 20.04
C GLY A 149 -0.82 -13.85 19.46
N ARG A 150 -0.25 -14.06 18.28
CA ARG A 150 0.54 -13.05 17.56
C ARG A 150 -0.38 -12.20 16.66
N THR A 151 0.15 -11.08 16.18
CA THR A 151 -0.55 -10.21 15.23
C THR A 151 0.24 -10.21 13.92
N PRO A 152 -0.05 -11.12 12.97
CA PRO A 152 0.59 -11.14 11.66
C PRO A 152 0.18 -9.92 10.83
N ASN A 153 0.99 -9.63 9.81
CA ASN A 153 0.64 -8.66 8.76
C ASN A 153 0.47 -9.40 7.43
N PRO A 154 -0.77 -9.81 7.07
CA PRO A 154 -1.02 -10.58 5.85
C PRO A 154 -0.71 -9.80 4.57
N ASP A 155 -0.75 -8.47 4.58
CA ASP A 155 -0.46 -7.65 3.40
C ASP A 155 1.02 -7.73 2.99
N VAL A 156 1.93 -7.77 3.97
CA VAL A 156 3.37 -8.00 3.72
C VAL A 156 3.58 -9.36 3.05
N PHE A 157 2.89 -10.40 3.53
CA PHE A 157 2.98 -11.74 2.94
C PHE A 157 2.29 -11.83 1.58
N CYS A 158 1.15 -11.16 1.38
CA CYS A 158 0.46 -11.10 0.10
C CYS A 158 1.37 -10.48 -0.98
N ASN A 159 2.09 -9.40 -0.65
CA ASN A 159 3.08 -8.86 -1.58
C ASN A 159 4.19 -9.86 -1.86
N ARG A 160 4.78 -10.48 -0.84
CA ARG A 160 5.90 -11.42 -1.01
C ARG A 160 5.53 -12.68 -1.79
N GLU A 161 4.44 -13.34 -1.40
CA GLU A 161 4.09 -14.69 -1.83
C GLU A 161 3.18 -14.72 -3.06
N ILE A 162 2.33 -13.70 -3.22
CA ILE A 162 1.31 -13.66 -4.27
C ILE A 162 1.72 -12.67 -5.35
N LYS A 163 1.80 -11.37 -5.03
CA LYS A 163 2.04 -10.35 -6.07
C LYS A 163 3.44 -10.44 -6.69
N PHE A 164 4.48 -10.53 -5.86
CA PHE A 164 5.88 -10.69 -6.27
C PHE A 164 6.36 -12.15 -6.25
N GLY A 165 5.49 -13.08 -5.85
CA GLY A 165 5.69 -14.52 -5.91
C GLY A 165 4.89 -15.13 -7.06
N ALA A 166 3.74 -15.74 -6.73
CA ALA A 166 2.92 -16.52 -7.66
C ALA A 166 2.54 -15.77 -8.95
N LEU A 167 2.11 -14.50 -8.85
CA LEU A 167 1.80 -13.68 -10.01
C LEU A 167 3.06 -13.44 -10.84
N PHE A 168 4.11 -12.88 -10.23
CA PHE A 168 5.36 -12.58 -10.93
C PHE A 168 5.91 -13.80 -11.68
N GLU A 169 5.92 -14.96 -11.03
CA GLU A 169 6.39 -16.23 -11.64
C GLU A 169 5.48 -16.73 -12.76
N SER A 170 4.17 -16.42 -12.68
CA SER A 170 3.23 -16.77 -13.74
C SER A 170 3.33 -15.88 -14.99
N ILE A 171 3.87 -14.66 -14.87
CA ILE A 171 3.99 -13.71 -15.98
C ILE A 171 5.42 -13.60 -16.51
N ILE A 172 6.42 -13.90 -15.68
CA ILE A 172 7.85 -13.87 -16.01
C ILE A 172 8.41 -15.27 -15.70
N PRO A 173 8.24 -16.24 -16.62
CA PRO A 173 8.80 -17.58 -16.46
C PRO A 173 10.33 -17.56 -16.50
N PRO A 174 11.00 -18.66 -16.10
CA PRO A 174 12.43 -18.79 -16.27
C PRO A 174 12.85 -18.50 -17.72
N ASN A 175 13.91 -17.71 -17.90
CA ASN A 175 14.43 -17.23 -19.19
C ASN A 175 13.63 -16.12 -19.90
N ASP A 176 12.57 -15.57 -19.29
CA ASP A 176 11.92 -14.37 -19.82
C ASP A 176 12.68 -13.10 -19.42
N GLU A 177 13.43 -12.56 -20.39
CA GLU A 177 14.20 -11.33 -20.22
C GLU A 177 13.49 -10.06 -20.72
N ASN A 178 12.25 -10.15 -21.21
CA ASN A 178 11.55 -9.01 -21.79
C ASN A 178 10.21 -8.63 -21.11
N THR A 179 9.75 -9.42 -20.14
CA THR A 179 8.51 -9.12 -19.39
C THR A 179 8.78 -8.44 -18.04
N TRP A 180 7.89 -7.52 -17.67
CA TRP A 180 7.96 -6.66 -16.50
C TRP A 180 6.62 -6.60 -15.78
N LEU A 181 6.65 -6.45 -14.46
CA LEU A 181 5.48 -6.22 -13.62
C LEU A 181 5.35 -4.73 -13.30
N ALA A 182 4.18 -4.14 -13.51
CA ALA A 182 3.84 -2.83 -12.98
C ALA A 182 2.75 -2.93 -11.93
N THR A 183 2.81 -2.10 -10.89
CA THR A 183 1.79 -2.08 -9.84
C THR A 183 1.47 -0.66 -9.42
N GLY A 184 0.30 -0.45 -8.81
CA GLY A 184 -0.11 0.84 -8.25
C GLY A 184 0.45 1.13 -6.87
N HIS A 185 1.63 0.60 -6.49
CA HIS A 185 2.20 0.92 -5.19
C HIS A 185 2.86 2.29 -5.17
N TYR A 186 2.74 2.94 -4.02
CA TYR A 186 3.45 4.16 -3.65
C TYR A 186 4.82 3.78 -3.11
N ALA A 187 5.75 3.49 -4.01
CA ALA A 187 7.15 3.24 -3.70
C ALA A 187 7.99 3.62 -4.93
N ARG A 188 9.31 3.77 -4.75
CA ARG A 188 10.25 4.04 -5.84
C ARG A 188 11.28 2.93 -5.91
N ILE A 189 11.76 2.62 -7.11
CA ILE A 189 12.96 1.80 -7.30
C ILE A 189 14.04 2.73 -7.84
N THR A 190 15.20 2.74 -7.17
CA THR A 190 16.42 3.38 -7.69
C THR A 190 17.49 2.33 -7.88
N TYR A 191 18.53 2.62 -8.66
CA TYR A 191 19.63 1.69 -8.88
C TYR A 191 20.94 2.22 -8.31
N TYR A 192 21.70 1.31 -7.68
CA TYR A 192 23.05 1.55 -7.18
C TYR A 192 23.92 0.37 -7.57
N HIS A 193 25.05 0.63 -8.26
CA HIS A 193 25.91 -0.40 -8.85
C HIS A 193 25.15 -1.48 -9.65
N GLY A 194 24.12 -1.06 -10.40
CA GLY A 194 23.29 -1.97 -11.21
C GLY A 194 22.29 -2.83 -10.43
N ARG A 195 22.16 -2.64 -9.11
CA ARG A 195 21.19 -3.33 -8.24
C ARG A 195 20.03 -2.43 -7.86
N PRO A 196 18.78 -2.95 -7.82
CA PRO A 196 17.62 -2.16 -7.44
C PRO A 196 17.55 -1.97 -5.92
N ARG A 197 17.11 -0.79 -5.52
CA ARG A 197 16.85 -0.41 -4.13
C ARG A 197 15.43 0.09 -4.00
N LEU A 198 14.71 -0.42 -3.00
CA LEU A 198 13.38 0.05 -2.65
C LEU A 198 13.50 1.35 -1.85
N MET A 199 12.91 2.42 -2.39
CA MET A 199 12.93 3.76 -1.82
C MET A 199 11.51 4.22 -1.53
N ARG A 200 11.38 5.13 -0.57
CA ARG A 200 10.09 5.74 -0.22
C ARG A 200 9.50 6.53 -1.38
N SER A 201 8.18 6.57 -1.45
CA SER A 201 7.43 7.45 -2.35
C SER A 201 7.53 8.91 -1.91
N ASP A 202 7.31 9.82 -2.85
CA ASP A 202 7.20 11.26 -2.57
C ASP A 202 5.93 11.62 -1.78
N ASP A 203 4.93 10.72 -1.70
CA ASP A 203 3.79 10.86 -0.78
C ASP A 203 4.03 10.10 0.53
N PRO A 204 4.53 10.76 1.59
CA PRO A 204 4.86 10.09 2.85
C PRO A 204 3.63 9.52 3.57
N ASN A 205 2.42 10.03 3.28
CA ASN A 205 1.19 9.55 3.91
C ASN A 205 0.66 8.28 3.25
N LYS A 206 1.09 8.00 2.02
CA LYS A 206 0.72 6.82 1.26
C LYS A 206 1.88 5.86 1.01
N ASP A 207 3.09 6.16 1.50
CA ASP A 207 4.26 5.31 1.32
C ASP A 207 3.97 3.84 1.69
N GLN A 208 4.25 2.94 0.76
CA GLN A 208 3.98 1.52 0.87
C GLN A 208 5.24 0.68 0.97
N THR A 209 6.41 1.29 1.18
CA THR A 209 7.68 0.53 1.28
C THR A 209 7.68 -0.48 2.42
N TYR A 210 6.97 -0.18 3.52
CA TYR A 210 6.78 -1.11 4.63
C TYR A 210 6.12 -2.43 4.18
N TYR A 211 5.08 -2.37 3.34
CA TYR A 211 4.40 -3.55 2.82
C TYR A 211 5.21 -4.31 1.76
N LEU A 212 6.19 -3.66 1.17
CA LEU A 212 7.11 -4.21 0.17
C LEU A 212 8.45 -4.64 0.77
N SER A 213 8.64 -4.47 2.08
CA SER A 213 9.91 -4.70 2.80
C SER A 213 10.48 -6.11 2.66
N SER A 214 9.63 -7.09 2.36
CA SER A 214 10.02 -8.49 2.20
C SER A 214 10.13 -8.96 0.74
N VAL A 215 9.95 -8.04 -0.22
CA VAL A 215 10.12 -8.32 -1.66
C VAL A 215 11.61 -8.45 -1.96
N ARG A 216 11.98 -9.55 -2.63
CA ARG A 216 13.38 -9.84 -2.97
C ARG A 216 13.90 -8.91 -4.07
N GLU A 217 15.19 -8.55 -3.98
CA GLU A 217 15.91 -7.77 -5.01
C GLU A 217 15.65 -8.28 -6.43
N SER A 218 15.68 -9.60 -6.64
CA SER A 218 15.49 -10.23 -7.95
C SER A 218 14.13 -9.92 -8.58
N LYS A 219 13.08 -9.72 -7.78
CA LYS A 219 11.74 -9.35 -8.27
C LYS A 219 11.68 -7.84 -8.56
N LEU A 220 12.35 -7.02 -7.76
CA LEU A 220 12.43 -5.57 -7.98
C LEU A 220 13.13 -5.22 -9.31
N LYS A 221 14.10 -6.04 -9.75
CA LYS A 221 14.80 -5.83 -11.04
C LYS A 221 13.88 -5.73 -12.25
N ARG A 222 12.66 -6.28 -12.16
CA ARG A 222 11.67 -6.34 -13.25
C ARG A 222 10.32 -5.77 -12.83
N THR A 223 10.35 -4.79 -11.92
CA THR A 223 9.17 -4.14 -11.36
C THR A 223 9.17 -2.66 -11.67
N LEU A 224 7.99 -2.09 -11.93
CA LEU A 224 7.73 -0.67 -12.08
C LEU A 224 6.72 -0.20 -11.03
N PHE A 225 6.97 0.99 -10.47
CA PHE A 225 6.02 1.70 -9.60
C PHE A 225 5.67 3.07 -10.19
N PRO A 226 4.71 3.15 -11.13
CA PRO A 226 4.46 4.39 -11.86
C PRO A 226 3.84 5.54 -11.04
N LEU A 227 3.58 5.34 -9.75
CA LEU A 227 2.98 6.34 -8.87
C LEU A 227 4.01 6.94 -7.90
N SER A 228 5.29 6.56 -7.99
CA SER A 228 6.34 6.92 -7.02
C SER A 228 6.42 8.41 -6.70
N ASP A 229 6.21 9.24 -7.71
CA ASP A 229 6.43 10.69 -7.69
C ASP A 229 5.11 11.48 -7.57
N LEU A 230 3.99 10.79 -7.36
CA LEU A 230 2.66 11.38 -7.38
C LEU A 230 1.99 11.26 -6.01
N THR A 231 1.32 12.32 -5.58
CA THR A 231 0.50 12.29 -4.37
C THR A 231 -0.89 11.72 -4.66
N LYS A 232 -1.55 11.14 -3.64
CA LYS A 232 -2.91 10.60 -3.78
C LYS A 232 -3.92 11.60 -4.37
N PRO A 233 -3.94 12.89 -3.96
CA PRO A 233 -4.83 13.87 -4.56
C PRO A 233 -4.57 14.07 -6.06
N LEU A 234 -3.29 14.11 -6.47
CA LEU A 234 -2.93 14.22 -7.88
C LEU A 234 -3.36 12.99 -8.69
N ILE A 235 -3.20 11.79 -8.12
CA ILE A 235 -3.67 10.54 -8.75
C ILE A 235 -5.19 10.55 -8.95
N ARG A 236 -5.97 11.03 -7.97
CA ARG A 236 -7.41 11.19 -8.13
C ARG A 236 -7.77 12.22 -9.20
N ALA A 237 -7.07 13.36 -9.25
CA ALA A 237 -7.28 14.36 -10.29
C ALA A 237 -6.96 13.82 -11.69
N LEU A 238 -5.86 13.07 -11.83
CA LEU A 238 -5.49 12.38 -13.06
C LEU A 238 -6.54 11.36 -13.49
N ALA A 239 -7.09 10.57 -12.55
CA ALA A 239 -8.16 9.63 -12.85
C ALA A 239 -9.41 10.32 -13.41
N GLN A 240 -9.78 11.47 -12.83
CA GLN A 240 -10.90 12.29 -13.32
C GLN A 240 -10.60 12.91 -14.69
N GLU A 241 -9.41 13.45 -14.90
CA GLU A 241 -8.97 14.03 -16.17
C GLU A 241 -9.01 12.99 -17.29
N MET A 242 -8.52 11.78 -17.02
CA MET A 242 -8.54 10.65 -17.96
C MET A 242 -9.91 9.97 -18.05
N ARG A 243 -10.91 10.45 -17.29
CA ARG A 243 -12.27 9.91 -17.22
C ARG A 243 -12.30 8.42 -16.94
N LEU A 244 -11.43 7.95 -16.04
CA LEU A 244 -11.35 6.53 -15.70
C LEU A 244 -12.63 6.09 -14.96
N PRO A 245 -13.19 4.91 -15.29
CA PRO A 245 -14.38 4.38 -14.61
C PRO A 245 -14.27 4.27 -13.08
N THR A 246 -13.05 4.19 -12.56
CA THR A 246 -12.73 4.04 -11.13
C THR A 246 -12.36 5.35 -10.44
N ALA A 247 -12.49 6.51 -11.09
CA ALA A 247 -12.05 7.81 -10.55
C ALA A 247 -12.70 8.18 -9.21
N GLU A 248 -13.97 7.82 -9.03
CA GLU A 248 -14.76 8.08 -7.81
C GLU A 248 -14.71 6.93 -6.80
N ARG A 249 -14.01 5.83 -7.12
CA ARG A 249 -13.98 4.65 -6.27
C ARG A 249 -13.31 4.96 -4.92
N GLY A 250 -13.93 4.47 -3.85
CA GLY A 250 -13.39 4.50 -2.50
C GLY A 250 -12.12 3.65 -2.37
N GLU A 251 -11.40 3.82 -1.26
CA GLU A 251 -10.30 2.91 -0.94
C GLU A 251 -10.89 1.60 -0.39
N SER A 252 -10.34 0.47 -0.83
CA SER A 252 -10.73 -0.83 -0.27
C SER A 252 -10.21 -0.93 1.18
N MET A 253 -11.07 -1.40 2.08
CA MET A 253 -10.73 -1.65 3.48
C MET A 253 -10.22 -3.10 3.64
N GLY A 254 -9.41 -3.35 4.67
CA GLY A 254 -8.71 -4.62 4.87
C GLY A 254 -9.59 -5.84 5.19
N LEU A 255 -8.95 -7.01 5.29
CA LEU A 255 -9.58 -8.32 5.52
C LEU A 255 -10.36 -8.35 6.85
N CYS A 256 -11.69 -8.53 6.79
CA CYS A 256 -12.58 -8.47 7.96
C CYS A 256 -13.08 -9.85 8.47
N PHE A 257 -12.60 -10.97 7.92
CA PHE A 257 -13.25 -12.30 8.08
C PHE A 257 -12.43 -13.34 8.88
N VAL A 258 -11.39 -12.91 9.61
CA VAL A 258 -10.44 -13.82 10.28
C VAL A 258 -11.06 -14.64 11.41
N ALA A 259 -12.06 -14.08 12.11
CA ALA A 259 -12.58 -14.65 13.36
C ALA A 259 -13.28 -16.01 13.20
N GLU A 260 -13.76 -16.33 12.01
CA GLU A 260 -14.53 -17.56 11.75
C GLU A 260 -13.64 -18.81 11.66
N TYR A 261 -12.33 -18.63 11.43
CA TYR A 261 -11.37 -19.70 11.18
C TYR A 261 -10.55 -20.12 12.40
N ILE A 262 -10.67 -19.39 13.51
CA ILE A 262 -9.91 -19.66 14.73
C ILE A 262 -10.89 -20.18 15.78
N PRO A 263 -10.69 -21.41 16.28
CA PRO A 263 -11.52 -21.94 17.36
C PRO A 263 -11.58 -20.96 18.53
N PRO A 264 -12.77 -20.71 19.10
CA PRO A 264 -12.88 -19.83 20.24
C PRO A 264 -12.08 -20.41 21.41
N SER A 265 -11.22 -19.58 21.99
CA SER A 265 -10.39 -19.93 23.15
C SER A 265 -10.48 -18.79 24.14
N SER A 266 -11.45 -18.91 25.04
CA SER A 266 -11.68 -17.90 26.06
C SER A 266 -10.65 -17.99 27.17
N GLY A 267 -10.31 -16.83 27.74
CA GLY A 267 -9.34 -16.73 28.81
C GLY A 267 -9.44 -15.38 29.53
N PRO A 268 -8.82 -15.28 30.71
CA PRO A 268 -8.98 -14.11 31.55
C PRO A 268 -8.23 -12.90 30.98
N ILE A 269 -8.82 -11.72 31.15
CA ILE A 269 -8.12 -10.44 31.00
C ILE A 269 -7.75 -9.94 32.40
N LEU A 270 -6.47 -9.74 32.66
CA LEU A 270 -5.93 -9.45 33.98
C LEU A 270 -5.23 -8.08 34.00
N LEU A 271 -5.32 -7.37 35.12
CA LEU A 271 -4.48 -6.19 35.35
C LEU A 271 -3.02 -6.61 35.53
N TYR A 272 -2.12 -5.96 34.80
CA TYR A 272 -0.71 -6.33 34.72
C TYR A 272 -0.01 -6.44 36.09
N HIS A 273 -0.28 -5.52 37.03
CA HIS A 273 0.39 -5.51 38.33
C HIS A 273 -0.24 -6.39 39.40
N SER A 274 -1.57 -6.42 39.45
CA SER A 274 -2.30 -7.09 40.54
C SER A 274 -2.73 -8.50 40.17
N MET A 275 -2.64 -8.88 38.88
CA MET A 275 -3.22 -10.09 38.32
C MET A 275 -4.72 -10.23 38.58
N LYS A 276 -5.39 -9.14 38.98
CA LYS A 276 -6.85 -9.11 39.19
C LYS A 276 -7.54 -9.24 37.85
N GLN A 277 -8.48 -10.16 37.76
CA GLN A 277 -9.32 -10.29 36.58
C GLN A 277 -10.25 -9.08 36.42
N VAL A 278 -10.25 -8.52 35.22
CA VAL A 278 -11.04 -7.34 34.80
C VAL A 278 -11.94 -7.64 33.61
N GLY A 279 -11.83 -8.84 33.03
CA GLY A 279 -12.71 -9.29 31.95
C GLY A 279 -12.32 -10.68 31.45
N GLU A 280 -12.85 -11.02 30.29
CA GLU A 280 -12.59 -12.26 29.57
C GLU A 280 -12.46 -11.94 28.08
N HIS A 281 -11.49 -12.55 27.40
CA HIS A 281 -11.35 -12.46 25.95
C HIS A 281 -11.97 -13.67 25.27
N LYS A 282 -12.34 -13.54 24.00
CA LYS A 282 -12.86 -14.67 23.19
C LYS A 282 -11.78 -15.38 22.37
N GLY A 283 -10.53 -14.97 22.55
CA GLY A 283 -9.36 -15.47 21.84
C GLY A 283 -8.23 -14.46 21.90
N LEU A 284 -6.98 -14.92 21.97
CA LEU A 284 -5.81 -14.03 22.02
C LEU A 284 -5.67 -13.15 20.77
N HIS A 285 -6.23 -13.59 19.64
CA HIS A 285 -6.24 -12.86 18.38
C HIS A 285 -7.18 -11.64 18.38
N THR A 286 -8.14 -11.58 19.31
CA THR A 286 -9.15 -10.51 19.36
C THR A 286 -8.59 -9.16 19.80
N LEU A 287 -7.40 -9.16 20.41
CA LEU A 287 -6.72 -7.98 20.90
C LEU A 287 -5.24 -7.99 20.53
N THR A 288 -4.69 -6.81 20.25
CA THR A 288 -3.28 -6.59 19.89
C THR A 288 -2.55 -5.80 20.97
N VAL A 289 -1.28 -6.11 21.23
CA VAL A 289 -0.45 -5.34 22.17
C VAL A 289 -0.41 -3.86 21.73
N GLY A 290 -0.57 -2.95 22.70
CA GLY A 290 -0.70 -1.50 22.48
C GLY A 290 -2.13 -1.02 22.21
N GLN A 291 -3.08 -1.93 21.94
CA GLN A 291 -4.46 -1.54 21.63
C GLN A 291 -5.16 -0.89 22.83
N ASN A 292 -5.80 0.25 22.59
CA ASN A 292 -6.71 0.91 23.53
C ASN A 292 -8.09 0.23 23.48
N ALA A 293 -8.23 -0.86 24.25
CA ALA A 293 -9.35 -1.79 24.18
C ALA A 293 -10.49 -1.43 25.14
N ARG A 294 -11.74 -1.54 24.66
CA ARG A 294 -12.93 -1.44 25.50
C ARG A 294 -13.25 -2.83 26.06
N ILE A 295 -12.95 -3.04 27.33
CA ILE A 295 -13.30 -4.28 28.03
C ILE A 295 -14.67 -4.13 28.68
N PRO A 296 -15.62 -5.06 28.46
CA PRO A 296 -16.93 -5.03 29.11
C PRO A 296 -16.82 -4.94 30.63
N GLY A 297 -17.65 -4.10 31.26
CA GLY A 297 -17.66 -3.90 32.71
C GLY A 297 -16.59 -2.96 33.25
N GLN A 298 -15.64 -2.47 32.43
CA GLN A 298 -14.64 -1.52 32.87
C GLN A 298 -15.08 -0.06 32.65
N PRO A 299 -14.82 0.85 33.61
CA PRO A 299 -15.29 2.24 33.53
C PRO A 299 -14.58 3.03 32.42
N LYS A 300 -13.31 2.70 32.14
CA LYS A 300 -12.50 3.25 31.06
C LYS A 300 -11.94 2.14 30.18
N LYS A 301 -11.47 2.52 28.99
CA LYS A 301 -10.68 1.61 28.15
C LYS A 301 -9.33 1.32 28.82
N LEU A 302 -8.77 0.16 28.51
CA LEU A 302 -7.48 -0.29 29.01
C LEU A 302 -6.57 -0.64 27.84
N PHE A 303 -5.26 -0.51 28.03
CA PHE A 303 -4.26 -0.80 27.03
C PHE A 303 -3.73 -2.23 27.19
N VAL A 304 -3.63 -2.95 26.09
CA VAL A 304 -3.07 -4.32 26.10
C VAL A 304 -1.56 -4.24 26.24
N ALA A 305 -1.02 -4.63 27.40
CA ALA A 305 0.42 -4.60 27.65
C ALA A 305 1.13 -5.86 27.15
N LYS A 306 0.52 -7.03 27.37
CA LYS A 306 1.14 -8.32 27.03
C LYS A 306 0.09 -9.39 26.80
N LYS A 307 0.45 -10.41 26.02
CA LYS A 307 -0.32 -11.65 25.88
C LYS A 307 0.53 -12.82 26.37
N THR A 308 -0.08 -13.73 27.12
CA THR A 308 0.50 -15.03 27.50
C THR A 308 -0.15 -16.13 26.67
N ALA A 309 0.12 -17.40 26.98
CA ALA A 309 -0.51 -18.52 26.29
C ALA A 309 -2.04 -18.58 26.46
N GLU A 310 -2.57 -18.01 27.56
CA GLU A 310 -4.00 -18.15 27.92
C GLU A 310 -4.65 -16.84 28.36
N ALA A 311 -3.87 -15.79 28.65
CA ALA A 311 -4.37 -14.55 29.25
C ALA A 311 -3.87 -13.30 28.53
N ILE A 312 -4.63 -12.23 28.68
CA ILE A 312 -4.28 -10.88 28.20
C ILE A 312 -4.05 -9.97 29.39
N LEU A 313 -2.86 -9.39 29.48
CA LEU A 313 -2.49 -8.45 30.52
C LEU A 313 -2.71 -7.02 30.05
N VAL A 314 -3.41 -6.23 30.85
CA VAL A 314 -3.78 -4.85 30.52
C VAL A 314 -3.33 -3.86 31.59
N VAL A 315 -3.11 -2.63 31.15
CA VAL A 315 -2.73 -1.48 31.96
C VAL A 315 -3.70 -0.33 31.68
N ASP A 316 -3.78 0.63 32.58
CA ASP A 316 -4.81 1.67 32.57
C ASP A 316 -4.28 3.06 32.23
N ASP A 317 -2.99 3.14 31.89
CA ASP A 317 -2.24 4.31 31.46
C ASP A 317 -1.49 4.01 30.14
N VAL A 318 -1.51 4.95 29.21
CA VAL A 318 -0.82 4.88 27.92
C VAL A 318 0.71 4.99 28.08
N ASN A 319 1.18 5.67 29.12
CA ASN A 319 2.61 5.86 29.38
C ASN A 319 3.22 4.75 30.23
N HIS A 320 2.45 3.67 30.46
CA HIS A 320 2.87 2.61 31.34
C HIS A 320 4.15 1.91 30.84
N PRO A 321 5.17 1.68 31.70
CA PRO A 321 6.44 1.09 31.26
C PRO A 321 6.32 -0.27 30.57
N ALA A 322 5.31 -1.08 30.93
CA ALA A 322 5.05 -2.36 30.27
C ALA A 322 4.58 -2.26 28.80
N LEU A 323 4.21 -1.07 28.32
CA LEU A 323 3.94 -0.82 26.90
C LEU A 323 5.22 -0.43 26.14
N MET A 324 6.29 -0.09 26.86
CA MET A 324 7.55 0.37 26.29
C MET A 324 8.52 -0.79 26.12
N CYS A 325 9.35 -0.70 25.08
CA CYS A 325 10.37 -1.69 24.78
C CYS A 325 11.63 -0.99 24.29
N GLN A 326 12.80 -1.41 24.79
CA GLN A 326 14.10 -0.84 24.40
C GLN A 326 14.76 -1.62 23.25
N SER A 327 14.36 -2.87 23.02
CA SER A 327 14.98 -3.75 22.03
C SER A 327 14.02 -4.83 21.57
N VAL A 328 14.05 -5.18 20.28
CA VAL A 328 13.27 -6.29 19.73
C VAL A 328 14.21 -7.34 19.15
N THR A 329 13.88 -8.61 19.38
CA THR A 329 14.56 -9.74 18.71
C THR A 329 13.72 -10.15 17.51
N LEU A 330 14.35 -10.21 16.34
CA LEU A 330 13.71 -10.59 15.09
C LEU A 330 14.17 -12.01 14.72
N ALA A 331 13.21 -12.90 14.46
CA ALA A 331 13.53 -14.30 14.12
C ALA A 331 14.05 -14.45 12.68
N ASP A 332 13.45 -13.73 11.72
CA ASP A 332 13.70 -13.89 10.29
C ASP A 332 14.01 -12.54 9.60
N TRP A 333 15.06 -11.86 10.06
CA TRP A 333 15.50 -10.61 9.42
C TRP A 333 16.21 -10.88 8.10
N LYS A 334 15.80 -10.15 7.05
CA LYS A 334 16.44 -10.20 5.73
C LYS A 334 16.49 -8.80 5.12
N TRP A 335 17.68 -8.42 4.66
CA TRP A 335 17.85 -7.24 3.84
C TRP A 335 17.33 -7.50 2.41
N ILE A 336 16.83 -6.45 1.77
CA ILE A 336 16.47 -6.50 0.35
C ILE A 336 17.74 -6.64 -0.49
N SER A 337 18.74 -5.79 -0.22
CA SER A 337 20.05 -5.87 -0.89
C SER A 337 20.77 -7.15 -0.47
N GLN A 338 21.33 -7.86 -1.45
CA GLN A 338 22.22 -9.00 -1.20
C GLN A 338 23.70 -8.59 -1.23
N ASP A 339 24.00 -7.30 -1.38
CA ASP A 339 25.35 -6.77 -1.32
C ASP A 339 25.73 -6.54 0.14
N GLN A 340 26.73 -7.30 0.63
CA GLN A 340 27.16 -7.20 2.02
C GLN A 340 27.83 -5.86 2.32
N ASP A 341 28.52 -5.25 1.34
CA ASP A 341 29.22 -3.99 1.57
C ASP A 341 28.21 -2.84 1.74
N GLU A 342 27.13 -2.83 0.94
CA GLU A 342 26.02 -1.87 1.11
C GLU A 342 25.31 -2.07 2.46
N VAL A 343 25.10 -3.32 2.89
CA VAL A 343 24.48 -3.63 4.18
C VAL A 343 25.36 -3.13 5.34
N MET A 344 26.67 -3.32 5.27
CA MET A 344 27.61 -2.89 6.31
C MET A 344 27.74 -1.37 6.40
N GLU A 345 27.65 -0.65 5.27
CA GLU A 345 27.56 0.83 5.26
C GLU A 345 26.27 1.33 5.91
N LEU A 346 25.16 0.60 5.76
CA LEU A 346 23.85 0.92 6.33
C LEU A 346 23.72 0.50 7.81
N ASP A 347 24.47 -0.49 8.29
CA ASP A 347 24.49 -0.89 9.71
C ASP A 347 25.01 0.24 10.64
N GLY A 348 25.70 1.24 10.09
CA GLY A 348 26.04 2.48 10.78
C GLY A 348 24.88 3.48 10.91
N MET A 349 23.79 3.31 10.15
CA MET A 349 22.57 4.08 10.32
C MET A 349 21.75 3.47 11.47
N LEU A 350 21.86 4.10 12.65
CA LEU A 350 20.87 3.97 13.73
C LEU A 350 19.47 4.10 13.13
N SER A 351 18.84 2.95 12.92
CA SER A 351 17.44 2.87 12.54
C SER A 351 16.67 3.42 13.72
N ARG A 352 16.39 4.73 13.70
CA ARG A 352 15.59 5.39 14.73
C ARG A 352 14.18 4.84 14.62
N PHE A 353 13.91 3.76 15.33
CA PHE A 353 12.57 3.43 15.78
C PHE A 353 12.15 4.61 16.64
N ARG A 354 11.29 5.49 16.10
CA ARG A 354 10.57 6.42 16.97
C ARG A 354 9.61 5.57 17.80
N PRO A 355 9.77 5.51 19.13
CA PRO A 355 8.66 5.05 19.94
C PRO A 355 7.51 6.02 19.68
N PHE A 356 6.32 5.49 19.36
CA PHE A 356 5.10 6.29 19.33
C PHE A 356 4.74 6.75 20.73
#